data_AF-A0A147K0Y9-F1
#
_entry.id   AF-A0A147K0Y9-F1
#
_cell.length_a   1.000
_cell.length_b   1.000
_cell.length_c   1.000
_cell.angle_alpha   90.00
_cell.angle_beta   90.00
_cell.angle_gamma   90.00
#
_symmetry.space_group_name_H-M   'P 1'
#
loop_
_entity.id
_entity.type
_entity.pdbx_description
1 polymer ?
#
loop_
_entity_poly.entity_id
_entity_poly.type
_entity_poly.pdbx_seq_one_letter_code
_entity_poly.pdbx_strand_id
1 'polypeptide(L)'
;MVFAFRPVFEEIIEKTRKHIQEIGEIRERLKHLSALDLSNADRSRCLNLAVTLGNHARKIEESVEKLGESLQVPVGETRAEEGVPIAVDGANVIHYRNAPSVGRLMRMMRALKSEGFKPVAIMGPGLRIFLKAQAMASAAERKEGWEDAENERVLLEEMVKDGQIIEAPAGTDADFWLLKYAQAKDCKIVSNDRFENWKKAFPFLSEPGRVVRFMEIEGEVILDMLGESCVHFKMQNTLDLSQSHAGDKKDF
;
A
#
# COMPACT_ATOMS: atom_id res chain seq x y z
N MET A 1 -13.46 -13.91 -10.04
CA MET A 1 -12.54 -13.02 -10.79
C MET A 1 -11.05 -13.35 -10.61
N VAL A 2 -10.66 -14.23 -9.66
CA VAL A 2 -9.28 -14.68 -9.43
C VAL A 2 -8.65 -15.43 -10.63
N PHE A 3 -9.48 -16.04 -11.49
CA PHE A 3 -9.04 -16.79 -12.67
C PHE A 3 -8.32 -15.95 -13.74
N ALA A 4 -8.58 -14.64 -13.84
CA ALA A 4 -8.03 -13.80 -14.91
C ALA A 4 -6.61 -13.30 -14.62
N PHE A 5 -6.19 -13.29 -13.35
CA PHE A 5 -4.91 -12.71 -12.91
C PHE A 5 -3.85 -13.75 -12.61
N ARG A 6 -4.24 -15.00 -12.32
CA ARG A 6 -3.29 -16.09 -12.11
C ARG A 6 -2.26 -16.22 -13.24
N PRO A 7 -2.62 -16.14 -14.55
CA PRO A 7 -1.64 -16.22 -15.63
C PRO A 7 -0.65 -15.05 -15.63
N VAL A 8 -1.13 -13.85 -15.30
CA VAL A 8 -0.32 -12.62 -15.25
C VAL A 8 0.63 -12.65 -14.05
N PHE A 9 0.17 -13.10 -12.88
CA PHE A 9 1.00 -13.27 -11.69
C PHE A 9 2.03 -14.39 -11.87
N GLU A 10 1.64 -15.53 -12.48
CA GLU A 10 2.58 -16.60 -12.82
C GLU A 10 3.66 -16.10 -13.81
N GLU A 11 3.28 -15.29 -14.82
CA GLU A 11 4.24 -14.67 -15.75
C GLU A 11 5.19 -13.68 -15.03
N ILE A 12 4.70 -12.87 -14.10
CA ILE A 12 5.52 -11.94 -13.31
C ILE A 12 6.48 -12.70 -12.40
N ILE A 13 6.00 -13.75 -11.72
CA ILE A 13 6.82 -14.60 -10.85
C ILE A 13 7.91 -15.29 -11.68
N GLU A 14 7.58 -15.79 -12.86
CA GLU A 14 8.52 -16.45 -13.76
C GLU A 14 9.58 -15.49 -14.29
N LYS A 15 9.19 -14.28 -14.73
CA LYS A 15 10.14 -13.21 -15.09
C LYS A 15 11.05 -12.82 -13.93
N THR A 16 10.49 -12.71 -12.73
CA THR A 16 11.25 -12.34 -11.52
C THR A 16 12.26 -13.42 -11.16
N ARG A 17 11.89 -14.70 -11.25
CA ARG A 17 12.81 -15.84 -11.07
C ARG A 17 13.94 -15.82 -12.09
N LYS A 18 13.65 -15.50 -13.35
CA LYS A 18 14.68 -15.36 -14.40
C LYS A 18 15.68 -14.24 -14.07
N HIS A 19 15.20 -13.08 -13.62
CA HIS A 19 16.12 -12.00 -13.20
C HIS A 19 16.96 -12.38 -11.97
N ILE A 20 16.39 -13.10 -11.01
CA ILE A 20 17.15 -13.63 -9.86
C ILE A 20 18.27 -14.56 -10.34
N GLN A 21 17.99 -15.43 -11.30
CA GLN A 21 18.99 -16.30 -11.92
C GLN A 21 20.11 -15.51 -12.61
N GLU A 22 19.76 -14.48 -13.39
CA GLU A 22 20.73 -13.59 -14.05
C GLU A 22 21.62 -12.85 -13.02
N ILE A 23 21.04 -12.39 -11.90
CA ILE A 23 21.80 -11.80 -10.78
C ILE A 23 22.77 -12.82 -10.17
N GLY A 24 22.35 -14.08 -10.07
CA GLY A 24 23.20 -15.19 -9.63
C GLY A 24 24.41 -15.40 -10.55
N GLU A 25 24.21 -15.38 -11.87
CA GLU A 25 25.30 -15.50 -12.85
C GLU A 25 26.28 -14.32 -12.77
N ILE A 26 25.77 -13.09 -12.61
CA ILE A 26 26.60 -11.89 -12.44
C ILE A 26 27.44 -12.00 -11.15
N ARG A 27 26.83 -12.49 -10.06
CA ARG A 27 27.51 -12.71 -8.78
C ARG A 27 28.66 -13.71 -8.91
N GLU A 28 28.46 -14.83 -9.60
CA GLU A 28 29.54 -15.81 -9.82
C GLU A 28 30.65 -15.24 -10.71
N ARG A 29 30.31 -14.49 -11.76
CA ARG A 29 31.30 -13.80 -12.59
C ARG A 29 32.13 -12.80 -11.78
N LEU A 30 31.52 -12.06 -10.86
CA LEU A 30 32.23 -11.14 -9.96
C LEU A 30 33.18 -11.86 -8.99
N LYS A 31 32.79 -13.05 -8.49
CA LYS A 31 33.70 -13.90 -7.69
C LYS A 31 34.88 -14.40 -8.52
N HIS A 32 34.64 -14.86 -9.76
CA HIS A 32 35.71 -15.29 -10.66
C HIS A 32 36.65 -14.13 -11.02
N LEU A 33 36.12 -12.94 -11.32
CA LEU A 33 36.92 -11.74 -11.56
C LEU A 33 37.81 -11.40 -10.35
N SER A 34 37.28 -11.53 -9.13
CA SER A 34 38.07 -11.29 -7.91
C SER A 34 39.25 -12.24 -7.71
N ALA A 35 39.23 -13.41 -8.35
CA ALA A 35 40.29 -14.42 -8.32
C ALA A 35 41.37 -14.21 -9.39
N LEU A 36 41.18 -13.26 -10.31
CA LEU A 36 42.20 -12.86 -11.28
C LEU A 36 43.25 -11.94 -10.64
N ASP A 37 44.26 -11.59 -11.44
CA ASP A 37 45.37 -10.71 -11.05
C ASP A 37 44.94 -9.23 -11.03
N LEU A 38 43.97 -8.93 -10.16
CA LEU A 38 43.44 -7.60 -9.90
C LEU A 38 44.19 -6.90 -8.77
N SER A 39 44.14 -5.57 -8.76
CA SER A 39 44.55 -4.80 -7.59
C SER A 39 43.71 -5.20 -6.36
N ASN A 40 44.28 -5.08 -5.16
CA ASN A 40 43.57 -5.36 -3.91
C ASN A 40 42.29 -4.51 -3.75
N ALA A 41 42.27 -3.30 -4.32
CA ALA A 41 41.11 -2.41 -4.31
C ALA A 41 40.00 -2.93 -5.22
N ASP A 42 40.34 -3.39 -6.42
CA ASP A 42 39.35 -3.91 -7.39
C ASP A 42 38.82 -5.28 -6.96
N ARG A 43 39.68 -6.13 -6.39
CA ARG A 43 39.27 -7.39 -5.75
C ARG A 43 38.24 -7.14 -4.65
N SER A 44 38.50 -6.18 -3.75
CA SER A 44 37.55 -5.79 -2.69
C SER A 44 36.22 -5.25 -3.25
N ARG A 45 36.26 -4.45 -4.32
CA ARG A 45 35.04 -3.93 -4.98
C ARG A 45 34.19 -5.05 -5.57
N CYS A 46 34.80 -5.99 -6.28
CA CYS A 46 34.10 -7.14 -6.86
C CYS A 46 33.44 -8.02 -5.79
N LEU A 47 34.16 -8.30 -4.69
CA LEU A 47 33.63 -9.07 -3.56
C LEU A 47 32.46 -8.37 -2.87
N ASN A 48 32.59 -7.07 -2.58
CA ASN A 48 31.50 -6.29 -1.97
C ASN A 48 30.26 -6.24 -2.86
N LEU A 49 30.43 -6.04 -4.17
CA LEU A 49 29.32 -6.04 -5.11
C LEU A 49 28.63 -7.41 -5.19
N ALA A 50 29.41 -8.50 -5.17
CA ALA A 50 28.87 -9.86 -5.15
C ALA A 50 28.06 -10.16 -3.88
N VAL A 51 28.48 -9.63 -2.72
CA VAL A 51 27.75 -9.76 -1.45
C VAL A 51 26.45 -8.95 -1.49
N THR A 52 26.51 -7.70 -1.93
CA THR A 52 25.34 -6.81 -2.04
C THR A 52 24.28 -7.39 -2.98
N LEU A 53 24.68 -7.85 -4.17
CA LEU A 53 23.78 -8.50 -5.12
C LEU A 53 23.13 -9.76 -4.53
N GLY A 54 23.89 -10.57 -3.78
CA GLY A 54 23.35 -11.75 -3.10
C GLY A 54 22.31 -11.41 -2.04
N ASN A 55 22.49 -10.32 -1.30
CA ASN A 55 21.52 -9.87 -0.30
C ASN A 55 20.24 -9.32 -0.94
N HIS A 56 20.35 -8.60 -2.06
CA HIS A 56 19.18 -8.13 -2.80
C HIS A 56 18.39 -9.29 -3.43
N ALA A 57 19.07 -10.25 -4.06
CA ALA A 57 18.44 -11.44 -4.63
C ALA A 57 17.63 -12.20 -3.56
N ARG A 58 18.22 -12.43 -2.38
CA ARG A 58 17.53 -13.11 -1.27
C ARG A 58 16.27 -12.39 -0.80
N LYS A 59 16.31 -11.06 -0.66
CA LYS A 59 15.12 -10.27 -0.28
C LYS A 59 14.00 -10.37 -1.32
N ILE A 60 14.35 -10.41 -2.60
CA ILE A 60 13.39 -10.57 -3.69
C ILE A 60 12.83 -12.01 -3.67
N GLU A 61 13.67 -13.03 -3.48
CA GLU A 61 13.25 -14.42 -3.31
C GLU A 61 12.25 -14.59 -2.16
N GLU A 62 12.54 -14.08 -0.96
CA GLU A 62 11.64 -14.12 0.19
C GLU A 62 10.30 -13.43 -0.09
N SER A 63 10.31 -12.36 -0.89
CA SER A 63 9.10 -11.64 -1.28
C SER A 63 8.27 -12.43 -2.30
N VAL A 64 8.94 -13.08 -3.26
CA VAL A 64 8.31 -13.95 -4.27
C VAL A 64 7.75 -15.22 -3.63
N GLU A 65 8.43 -15.78 -2.63
CA GLU A 65 7.98 -16.96 -1.89
C GLU A 65 6.71 -16.65 -1.09
N LYS A 66 6.69 -15.54 -0.34
CA LYS A 66 5.49 -15.05 0.37
C LYS A 66 4.31 -14.78 -0.58
N LEU A 67 4.59 -14.23 -1.77
CA LEU A 67 3.59 -14.03 -2.81
C LEU A 67 3.09 -15.36 -3.39
N GLY A 68 3.98 -16.33 -3.59
CA GLY A 68 3.67 -17.68 -4.07
C GLY A 68 2.84 -18.49 -3.08
N GLU A 69 3.14 -18.42 -1.78
CA GLU A 69 2.36 -19.04 -0.71
C GLU A 69 0.94 -18.45 -0.65
N SER A 70 0.82 -17.14 -0.86
CA SER A 70 -0.47 -16.44 -0.96
C SER A 70 -1.30 -16.87 -2.18
N LEU A 71 -0.66 -17.42 -3.22
CA LEU A 71 -1.30 -17.90 -4.45
C LEU A 71 -1.64 -19.41 -4.43
N GLN A 72 -1.14 -20.19 -3.47
CA GLN A 72 -1.37 -21.64 -3.35
C GLN A 72 -2.67 -22.03 -2.60
N VAL A 73 -3.53 -21.07 -2.28
CA VAL A 73 -4.85 -21.37 -1.69
C VAL A 73 -5.68 -22.21 -2.69
N PRO A 74 -6.21 -23.39 -2.30
CA PRO A 74 -6.88 -24.28 -3.23
C PRO A 74 -8.14 -23.62 -3.79
N VAL A 75 -8.22 -23.63 -5.13
CA VAL A 75 -9.40 -23.22 -5.90
C VAL A 75 -10.47 -24.29 -5.73
N GLY A 76 -11.38 -24.07 -4.79
CA GLY A 76 -12.53 -24.93 -4.53
C GLY A 76 -13.72 -24.07 -4.10
N GLU A 77 -14.66 -23.93 -5.03
CA GLU A 77 -16.01 -23.38 -4.89
C GLU A 77 -16.14 -21.89 -4.54
N THR A 78 -17.04 -21.25 -5.28
CA THR A 78 -17.51 -19.86 -5.14
C THR A 78 -17.92 -19.56 -3.70
N ARG A 79 -16.98 -19.08 -2.88
CA ARG A 79 -17.29 -18.45 -1.59
C ARG A 79 -17.38 -16.95 -1.81
N ALA A 80 -18.48 -16.36 -1.31
CA ALA A 80 -18.67 -14.92 -1.27
C ALA A 80 -17.43 -14.27 -0.66
N GLU A 81 -16.98 -13.17 -1.26
CA GLU A 81 -15.78 -12.45 -0.85
C GLU A 81 -15.82 -12.09 0.65
N GLU A 82 -14.90 -12.65 1.43
CA GLU A 82 -14.83 -12.48 2.89
C GLU A 82 -14.26 -11.09 3.23
N GLY A 83 -15.12 -10.08 3.30
CA GLY A 83 -14.75 -8.77 3.81
C GLY A 83 -15.96 -7.84 3.89
N VAL A 84 -16.06 -7.07 4.98
CA VAL A 84 -17.17 -6.12 5.16
C VAL A 84 -16.98 -4.97 4.17
N PRO A 85 -17.94 -4.68 3.28
CA PRO A 85 -17.78 -3.60 2.32
C PRO A 85 -17.60 -2.27 3.06
N ILE A 86 -16.74 -1.40 2.52
CA ILE A 86 -16.59 -0.03 3.01
C ILE A 86 -16.27 0.91 1.85
N ALA A 87 -16.94 2.05 1.79
CA ALA A 87 -16.70 3.08 0.80
C ALA A 87 -15.67 4.07 1.33
N VAL A 88 -14.71 4.48 0.50
CA VAL A 88 -13.68 5.46 0.86
C VAL A 88 -13.86 6.70 0.00
N ASP A 89 -13.91 7.86 0.64
CA ASP A 89 -13.89 9.15 -0.03
C ASP A 89 -12.48 9.45 -0.53
N GLY A 90 -12.24 9.17 -1.82
CA GLY A 90 -10.92 9.24 -2.41
C GLY A 90 -10.34 10.66 -2.37
N ALA A 91 -11.16 11.67 -2.66
CA ALA A 91 -10.73 13.06 -2.67
C ALA A 91 -10.39 13.55 -1.26
N ASN A 92 -11.26 13.27 -0.28
CA ASN A 92 -11.03 13.68 1.10
C ASN A 92 -9.76 13.04 1.70
N VAL A 93 -9.54 11.74 1.42
CA VAL A 93 -8.31 11.07 1.84
C VAL A 93 -7.10 11.71 1.17
N ILE A 94 -7.09 11.81 -0.16
CA ILE A 94 -5.94 12.33 -0.91
C ILE A 94 -5.56 13.74 -0.46
N HIS A 95 -6.52 14.63 -0.27
CA HIS A 95 -6.29 16.05 0.07
C HIS A 95 -6.19 16.32 1.58
N TYR A 96 -6.09 15.29 2.43
CA TYR A 96 -6.05 15.49 3.88
C TYR A 96 -4.79 16.20 4.37
N ARG A 97 -4.98 17.33 5.09
CA ARG A 97 -4.01 18.22 5.77
C ARG A 97 -2.90 18.87 4.93
N ASN A 98 -2.29 18.12 4.03
CA ASN A 98 -1.08 18.50 3.30
C ASN A 98 -1.32 18.44 1.78
N ALA A 99 -0.23 18.55 1.00
CA ALA A 99 -0.26 18.32 -0.43
C ALA A 99 -0.99 17.01 -0.77
N PRO A 100 -1.75 16.98 -1.88
CA PRO A 100 -2.48 15.79 -2.26
C PRO A 100 -1.53 14.59 -2.42
N SER A 101 -1.89 13.44 -1.86
CA SER A 101 -1.03 12.26 -1.81
C SER A 101 -1.77 10.98 -2.16
N VAL A 102 -1.30 10.33 -3.22
CA VAL A 102 -1.75 9.00 -3.64
C VAL A 102 -1.32 7.93 -2.62
N GLY A 103 -0.10 8.03 -2.09
CA GLY A 103 0.41 7.12 -1.07
C GLY A 103 -0.45 7.07 0.20
N ARG A 104 -1.10 8.18 0.57
CA ARG A 104 -2.05 8.21 1.69
C ARG A 104 -3.30 7.36 1.42
N LEU A 105 -3.85 7.44 0.21
CA LEU A 105 -4.96 6.58 -0.19
C LEU A 105 -4.54 5.10 -0.12
N MET A 106 -3.33 4.77 -0.57
CA MET A 106 -2.84 3.39 -0.51
C MET A 106 -2.70 2.87 0.92
N ARG A 107 -2.16 3.69 1.83
CA ARG A 107 -2.08 3.35 3.26
C ARG A 107 -3.46 3.16 3.87
N MET A 108 -4.42 4.02 3.53
CA MET A 108 -5.83 3.87 3.93
C MET A 108 -6.41 2.54 3.45
N MET A 109 -6.27 2.22 2.15
CA MET A 109 -6.81 0.98 1.58
C MET A 109 -6.17 -0.26 2.21
N ARG A 110 -4.87 -0.20 2.54
CA ARG A 110 -4.16 -1.28 3.23
C ARG A 110 -4.65 -1.45 4.67
N ALA A 111 -4.77 -0.36 5.43
CA ALA A 111 -5.26 -0.38 6.80
C ALA A 111 -6.68 -0.96 6.88
N LEU A 112 -7.57 -0.56 5.98
CA LEU A 112 -8.92 -1.12 5.94
C LEU A 112 -8.94 -2.62 5.61
N LYS A 113 -8.08 -3.06 4.67
CA LYS A 113 -7.97 -4.50 4.35
C LYS A 113 -7.43 -5.31 5.53
N SER A 114 -6.44 -4.81 6.27
CA SER A 114 -5.92 -5.51 7.46
C SER A 114 -6.95 -5.62 8.59
N GLU A 115 -7.90 -4.70 8.64
CA GLU A 115 -9.04 -4.72 9.56
C GLU A 115 -10.23 -5.58 9.06
N GLY A 116 -10.06 -6.34 7.96
CA GLY A 116 -11.08 -7.24 7.43
C GLY A 116 -12.16 -6.55 6.58
N PHE A 117 -11.94 -5.29 6.18
CA PHE A 117 -12.83 -4.61 5.24
C PHE A 117 -12.45 -4.90 3.79
N LYS A 118 -13.45 -4.75 2.91
CA LYS A 118 -13.27 -4.66 1.47
C LYS A 118 -13.47 -3.20 1.04
N PRO A 119 -12.39 -2.39 1.04
CA PRO A 119 -12.50 -0.98 0.70
C PRO A 119 -12.62 -0.76 -0.80
N VAL A 120 -13.47 0.19 -1.18
CA VAL A 120 -13.59 0.74 -2.52
C VAL A 120 -13.56 2.26 -2.45
N ALA A 121 -12.58 2.87 -3.08
CA ALA A 121 -12.44 4.32 -3.13
C ALA A 121 -13.28 4.91 -4.27
N ILE A 122 -14.13 5.88 -3.95
CA ILE A 122 -14.91 6.62 -4.93
C ILE A 122 -14.19 7.94 -5.21
N MET A 123 -14.00 8.24 -6.49
CA MET A 123 -13.32 9.45 -6.95
C MET A 123 -14.21 10.27 -7.87
N GLY A 124 -14.10 11.59 -7.79
CA GLY A 124 -14.74 12.48 -8.74
C GLY A 124 -14.18 12.34 -10.16
N PRO A 125 -14.97 12.74 -11.17
CA PRO A 125 -14.51 12.73 -12.55
C PRO A 125 -13.30 13.65 -12.70
N GLY A 126 -12.21 13.13 -13.26
CA GLY A 126 -10.97 13.89 -13.50
C GLY A 126 -9.97 13.89 -12.34
N LEU A 127 -10.32 13.38 -11.15
CA LEU A 127 -9.35 13.29 -10.05
C LEU A 127 -8.15 12.39 -10.42
N ARG A 128 -8.37 11.29 -11.14
CA ARG A 128 -7.28 10.46 -11.66
C ARG A 128 -6.36 11.22 -12.62
N ILE A 129 -6.92 12.06 -13.49
CA ILE A 129 -6.15 12.87 -14.44
C ILE A 129 -5.31 13.91 -13.66
N PHE A 130 -5.92 14.53 -12.64
CA PHE A 130 -5.24 15.45 -11.75
C PHE A 130 -4.07 14.78 -11.01
N LEU A 131 -4.29 13.60 -10.42
CA LEU A 131 -3.25 12.87 -9.68
C LEU A 131 -2.07 12.47 -10.58
N LYS A 132 -2.35 12.07 -11.82
CA LYS A 132 -1.31 11.80 -12.83
C LYS A 132 -0.45 13.03 -13.10
N ALA A 133 -1.09 14.18 -13.33
CA ALA A 133 -0.38 15.44 -13.56
C ALA A 133 0.42 15.88 -12.32
N GLN A 134 -0.13 15.69 -11.13
CA GLN A 134 0.53 16.04 -9.89
C GLN A 134 1.75 15.15 -9.61
N ALA A 135 1.65 13.83 -9.79
CA ALA A 135 2.78 12.92 -9.63
C ALA A 135 3.95 13.31 -10.56
N MET A 136 3.63 13.69 -11.80
CA MET A 136 4.62 14.20 -12.77
C MET A 136 5.26 15.51 -12.31
N ALA A 137 4.46 16.46 -11.80
CA ALA A 137 4.95 17.74 -11.30
C ALA A 137 5.86 17.57 -10.06
N SER A 138 5.44 16.75 -9.09
CA SER A 138 6.22 16.50 -7.87
C SER A 138 7.53 15.75 -8.12
N ALA A 139 7.61 14.89 -9.14
CA ALA A 139 8.89 14.28 -9.54
C ALA A 139 9.83 15.32 -10.18
N ALA A 140 9.29 16.19 -11.04
CA ALA A 140 10.09 17.26 -11.65
C ALA A 140 10.68 18.23 -10.60
N GLU A 141 9.94 18.54 -9.53
CA GLU A 141 10.38 19.42 -8.45
C GLU A 141 11.41 18.76 -7.52
N ARG A 142 11.23 17.47 -7.17
CA ARG A 142 12.11 16.75 -6.22
C ARG A 142 13.47 16.37 -6.81
N LYS A 143 13.66 16.49 -8.14
CA LYS A 143 14.80 15.89 -8.88
C LYS A 143 14.95 14.38 -8.61
N GLU A 144 13.92 13.75 -8.07
CA GLU A 144 13.80 12.30 -7.95
C GLU A 144 13.50 11.74 -9.34
N GLY A 145 14.01 10.55 -9.64
CA GLY A 145 13.91 9.97 -10.98
C GLY A 145 12.46 9.79 -11.43
N TRP A 146 12.26 9.82 -12.74
CA TRP A 146 10.97 9.54 -13.42
C TRP A 146 10.31 8.24 -12.91
N GLU A 147 11.12 7.29 -12.44
CA GLU A 147 10.72 5.96 -11.96
C GLU A 147 9.70 6.00 -10.82
N ASP A 148 9.84 6.88 -9.81
CA ASP A 148 8.93 6.90 -8.66
C ASP A 148 7.53 7.42 -9.02
N ALA A 149 7.45 8.45 -9.88
CA ALA A 149 6.16 8.95 -10.38
C ALA A 149 5.49 7.98 -11.36
N GLU A 150 6.28 7.26 -12.15
CA GLU A 150 5.78 6.20 -13.02
C GLU A 150 5.18 5.04 -12.21
N ASN A 151 5.84 4.64 -11.13
CA ASN A 151 5.35 3.60 -10.22
C ASN A 151 4.01 3.98 -9.57
N GLU A 152 3.87 5.21 -9.06
CA GLU A 152 2.60 5.70 -8.50
C GLU A 152 1.47 5.73 -9.55
N ARG A 153 1.81 6.09 -10.80
CA ARG A 153 0.85 6.09 -11.91
C ARG A 153 0.36 4.69 -12.25
N VAL A 154 1.28 3.74 -12.43
CA VAL A 154 0.97 2.35 -12.76
C VAL A 154 0.07 1.76 -11.68
N LEU A 155 0.41 1.98 -10.41
CA LEU A 155 -0.37 1.45 -9.30
C LEU A 155 -1.78 2.05 -9.23
N LEU A 156 -1.96 3.34 -9.51
CA LEU A 156 -3.30 3.94 -9.63
C LEU A 156 -4.12 3.31 -10.75
N GLU A 157 -3.51 3.03 -11.90
CA GLU A 157 -4.20 2.38 -13.02
C GLU A 157 -4.61 0.95 -12.70
N GLU A 158 -3.75 0.20 -12.02
CA GLU A 158 -4.05 -1.15 -11.55
C GLU A 158 -5.20 -1.14 -10.53
N MET A 159 -5.18 -0.23 -9.55
CA MET A 159 -6.26 -0.11 -8.57
C MET A 159 -7.62 0.21 -9.22
N VAL A 160 -7.64 1.02 -10.29
CA VAL A 160 -8.86 1.26 -11.08
C VAL A 160 -9.30 -0.01 -11.80
N LYS A 161 -8.37 -0.70 -12.46
CA LYS A 161 -8.64 -1.94 -13.19
C LYS A 161 -9.17 -3.04 -12.28
N ASP A 162 -8.67 -3.11 -11.04
CA ASP A 162 -9.07 -4.09 -10.02
C ASP A 162 -10.36 -3.70 -9.29
N GLY A 163 -10.96 -2.56 -9.63
CA GLY A 163 -12.20 -2.08 -9.01
C GLY A 163 -12.01 -1.59 -7.57
N GLN A 164 -10.78 -1.38 -7.12
CA GLN A 164 -10.47 -0.76 -5.82
C GLN A 164 -10.71 0.74 -5.86
N ILE A 165 -10.65 1.34 -7.04
CA ILE A 165 -11.04 2.73 -7.30
C ILE A 165 -12.16 2.73 -8.34
N ILE A 166 -13.25 3.45 -8.03
CA ILE A 166 -14.35 3.72 -8.95
C ILE A 166 -14.39 5.22 -9.23
N GLU A 167 -14.30 5.58 -10.51
CA GLU A 167 -14.56 6.95 -10.94
C GLU A 167 -16.07 7.18 -11.05
N ALA A 168 -16.55 8.23 -10.41
CA ALA A 168 -17.90 8.73 -10.63
C ALA A 168 -18.05 9.18 -12.10
N PRO A 169 -19.21 8.93 -12.73
CA PRO A 169 -19.51 9.39 -14.08
C PRO A 169 -19.22 10.89 -14.29
N ALA A 170 -18.83 11.23 -15.52
CA ALA A 170 -18.62 12.62 -15.89
C ALA A 170 -19.90 13.45 -15.67
N GLY A 171 -19.72 14.68 -15.16
CA GLY A 171 -20.83 15.60 -14.89
C GLY A 171 -21.66 15.26 -13.65
N THR A 172 -21.17 14.36 -12.80
CA THR A 172 -21.84 14.01 -11.54
C THR A 172 -20.99 14.41 -10.33
N ASP A 173 -21.68 14.68 -9.23
CA ASP A 173 -21.05 15.02 -7.96
C ASP A 173 -20.46 13.75 -7.31
N ALA A 174 -19.20 13.83 -6.91
CA ALA A 174 -18.46 12.70 -6.33
C ALA A 174 -19.04 12.27 -4.99
N ASP A 175 -19.46 13.22 -4.16
CA ASP A 175 -20.09 12.95 -2.86
C ASP A 175 -21.42 12.24 -3.07
N PHE A 176 -22.23 12.70 -4.03
CA PHE A 176 -23.48 12.02 -4.37
C PHE A 176 -23.26 10.56 -4.74
N TRP A 177 -22.25 10.26 -5.57
CA TRP A 177 -21.93 8.89 -5.97
C TRP A 177 -21.39 8.05 -4.84
N LEU A 178 -20.52 8.60 -3.99
CA LEU A 178 -20.04 7.96 -2.78
C LEU A 178 -21.21 7.55 -1.87
N LEU A 179 -22.13 8.49 -1.62
CA LEU A 179 -23.29 8.27 -0.76
C LEU A 179 -24.29 7.28 -1.37
N LYS A 180 -24.52 7.34 -2.69
CA LYS A 180 -25.36 6.37 -3.40
C LYS A 180 -24.76 4.98 -3.38
N TYR A 181 -23.45 4.86 -3.58
CA TYR A 181 -22.75 3.59 -3.50
C TYR A 181 -22.87 2.99 -2.09
N ALA A 182 -22.60 3.80 -1.06
CA ALA A 182 -22.68 3.37 0.32
C ALA A 182 -24.09 2.94 0.73
N GLN A 183 -25.11 3.69 0.29
CA GLN A 183 -26.51 3.33 0.48
C GLN A 183 -26.86 2.00 -0.21
N ALA A 184 -26.44 1.82 -1.47
CA ALA A 184 -26.75 0.61 -2.25
C ALA A 184 -26.05 -0.65 -1.72
N LYS A 185 -24.90 -0.49 -1.07
CA LYS A 185 -24.12 -1.57 -0.46
C LYS A 185 -24.34 -1.72 1.04
N ASP A 186 -25.19 -0.86 1.62
CA ASP A 186 -25.39 -0.71 3.06
C ASP A 186 -24.08 -0.74 3.86
N CYS A 187 -23.10 0.05 3.40
CA CYS A 187 -21.76 0.00 3.97
C CYS A 187 -21.41 1.27 4.75
N LYS A 188 -20.30 1.20 5.51
CA LYS A 188 -19.70 2.37 6.15
C LYS A 188 -18.99 3.25 5.11
N ILE A 189 -18.73 4.50 5.48
CA ILE A 189 -18.02 5.49 4.66
C ILE A 189 -16.80 5.97 5.43
N VAL A 190 -15.63 5.97 4.81
CA VAL A 190 -14.44 6.64 5.35
C VAL A 190 -14.32 8.02 4.72
N SER A 191 -14.49 9.05 5.54
CA SER A 191 -14.27 10.46 5.15
C SER A 191 -14.14 11.31 6.41
N ASN A 192 -13.48 12.46 6.30
CA ASN A 192 -13.51 13.52 7.32
C ASN A 192 -14.55 14.63 7.00
N ASP A 193 -15.29 14.53 5.89
CA ASP A 193 -16.38 15.45 5.56
C ASP A 193 -17.66 15.18 6.39
N ARG A 194 -18.34 16.24 6.81
CA ARG A 194 -19.61 16.16 7.54
C ARG A 194 -20.82 15.92 6.64
N PHE A 195 -20.68 16.07 5.32
CA PHE A 195 -21.73 15.88 4.32
C PHE A 195 -23.02 16.67 4.65
N GLU A 196 -22.89 17.88 5.21
CA GLU A 196 -24.01 18.65 5.75
C GLU A 196 -25.13 18.88 4.72
N ASN A 197 -24.75 19.15 3.47
CA ASN A 197 -25.69 19.37 2.36
C ASN A 197 -26.46 18.11 1.95
N TRP A 198 -25.95 16.94 2.31
CA TRP A 198 -26.46 15.64 1.87
C TRP A 198 -27.32 14.92 2.91
N LYS A 199 -27.26 15.32 4.19
CA LYS A 199 -28.01 14.68 5.29
C LYS A 199 -29.52 14.54 5.03
N LYS A 200 -30.13 15.53 4.37
CA LYS A 200 -31.56 15.48 4.00
C LYS A 200 -31.86 14.39 2.97
N ALA A 201 -30.99 14.21 1.98
CA ALA A 201 -31.14 13.23 0.91
C ALA A 201 -30.70 11.83 1.34
N PHE A 202 -29.81 11.75 2.33
CA PHE A 202 -29.21 10.52 2.83
C PHE A 202 -29.26 10.48 4.37
N PRO A 203 -30.43 10.18 4.96
CA PRO A 203 -30.62 10.19 6.42
C PRO A 203 -29.68 9.24 7.18
N PHE A 204 -29.25 8.15 6.52
CA PHE A 204 -28.33 7.16 7.07
C PHE A 204 -26.99 7.76 7.51
N LEU A 205 -26.60 8.93 7.01
CA LEU A 205 -25.43 9.69 7.47
C LEU A 205 -25.49 10.10 8.95
N SER A 206 -26.69 10.11 9.54
CA SER A 206 -26.89 10.43 10.96
C SER A 206 -26.78 9.20 11.86
N GLU A 207 -26.67 8.01 11.29
CA GLU A 207 -26.51 6.77 12.04
C GLU A 207 -25.11 6.70 12.67
N PRO A 208 -24.99 6.39 13.97
CA PRO A 208 -23.70 6.20 14.62
C PRO A 208 -22.83 5.15 13.91
N GLY A 209 -21.55 5.43 13.72
CA GLY A 209 -20.60 4.51 13.10
C GLY A 209 -20.74 4.36 11.57
N ARG A 210 -21.67 5.08 10.93
CA ARG A 210 -21.82 5.06 9.47
C ARG A 210 -20.68 5.77 8.76
N VAL A 211 -20.23 6.90 9.31
CA VAL A 211 -19.07 7.65 8.81
C VAL A 211 -17.90 7.43 9.77
N VAL A 212 -16.89 6.74 9.27
CA VAL A 212 -15.62 6.47 9.94
C VAL A 212 -14.67 7.63 9.66
N ARG A 213 -14.21 8.29 10.73
CA ARG A 213 -13.22 9.36 10.64
C ARG A 213 -11.81 8.77 10.62
N PHE A 214 -10.84 9.58 10.23
CA PHE A 214 -9.44 9.14 10.25
C PHE A 214 -8.49 10.28 10.55
N MET A 215 -7.29 9.91 11.01
CA MET A 215 -6.16 10.81 11.20
C MET A 215 -4.91 10.23 10.54
N GLU A 216 -3.96 11.10 10.23
CA GLU A 216 -2.61 10.70 9.82
C GLU A 216 -1.64 11.11 10.92
N ILE A 217 -0.90 10.14 11.47
CA ILE A 217 0.11 10.33 12.51
C ILE A 217 1.40 9.66 12.04
N GLU A 218 2.49 10.42 11.92
CA GLU A 218 3.81 9.92 11.48
C GLU A 218 3.78 9.15 10.15
N GLY A 219 2.86 9.51 9.26
CA GLY A 219 2.67 8.84 7.98
C GLY A 219 1.76 7.61 8.03
N GLU A 220 1.32 7.17 9.19
CA GLU A 220 0.34 6.09 9.33
C GLU A 220 -1.09 6.61 9.40
N VAL A 221 -2.02 5.87 8.81
CA VAL A 221 -3.45 6.21 8.81
C VAL A 221 -4.14 5.47 9.95
N ILE A 222 -4.77 6.23 10.84
CA ILE A 222 -5.50 5.71 11.99
C ILE A 222 -7.00 5.96 11.78
N LEU A 223 -7.80 4.89 11.88
CA LEU A 223 -9.25 4.94 11.73
C LEU A 223 -9.91 5.13 13.10
N ASP A 224 -10.83 6.08 13.18
CA ASP A 224 -11.71 6.25 14.32
C ASP A 224 -12.93 5.34 14.13
N MET A 225 -12.76 4.07 14.50
CA MET A 225 -13.77 3.02 14.34
C MET A 225 -14.84 3.04 15.45
N LEU A 226 -14.93 4.12 16.25
CA LEU A 226 -15.79 4.18 17.42
C LEU A 226 -17.28 4.02 17.06
N GLY A 227 -17.74 2.79 17.25
CA GLY A 227 -19.09 2.26 17.14
C GLY A 227 -19.15 0.84 17.72
N GLU A 228 -18.03 0.11 17.69
CA GLU A 228 -17.80 -1.11 18.46
C GLU A 228 -16.38 -1.04 19.07
N SER A 229 -16.25 -1.51 20.31
CA SER A 229 -15.08 -1.42 21.21
C SER A 229 -13.70 -1.46 20.55
N CYS A 230 -12.95 -0.36 20.71
CA CYS A 230 -11.52 -0.24 20.42
C CYS A 230 -10.71 -1.25 21.24
N VAL A 231 -10.18 -2.30 20.60
CA VAL A 231 -9.16 -3.17 21.19
C VAL A 231 -7.79 -2.73 20.69
N HIS A 232 -7.17 -1.83 21.45
CA HIS A 232 -5.76 -1.82 21.82
C HIS A 232 -4.75 -2.39 20.80
N PHE A 233 -4.14 -1.54 19.96
CA PHE A 233 -2.83 -1.83 19.39
C PHE A 233 -1.75 -1.12 20.19
N LYS A 234 -1.03 -1.90 21.00
CA LYS A 234 0.16 -1.48 21.76
C LYS A 234 1.24 -0.99 20.80
N MET A 235 1.82 0.16 21.10
CA MET A 235 3.21 0.46 20.76
C MET A 235 4.11 -0.61 21.40
N GLN A 236 4.47 -1.63 20.64
CA GLN A 236 5.63 -2.46 20.92
C GLN A 236 6.66 -2.18 19.83
N ASN A 237 7.43 -1.10 19.99
CA ASN A 237 8.82 -1.01 19.49
C ASN A 237 9.58 0.25 19.90
N THR A 238 9.31 0.81 21.08
CA THR A 238 10.16 1.85 21.67
C THR A 238 10.10 1.74 23.18
N LEU A 239 10.74 0.71 23.73
CA LEU A 239 11.29 0.65 25.10
C LEU A 239 12.00 -0.70 25.27
N ASP A 240 13.06 -0.93 24.50
CA ASP A 240 14.05 -1.97 24.79
C ASP A 240 15.47 -1.46 24.53
N LEU A 241 15.78 -0.29 25.09
CA LEU A 241 17.13 0.29 25.15
C LEU A 241 17.27 1.13 26.42
N SER A 242 17.05 0.53 27.60
CA SER A 242 17.65 1.07 28.83
C SER A 242 17.64 0.10 30.02
N GLN A 243 17.78 -1.21 29.82
CA GLN A 243 18.12 -2.13 30.92
C GLN A 243 19.11 -3.20 30.47
N SER A 244 20.38 -2.82 30.39
CA SER A 244 21.51 -3.74 30.57
C SER A 244 22.80 -2.94 30.69
N HIS A 245 23.05 -2.34 31.85
CA HIS A 245 24.40 -2.32 32.45
C HIS A 245 24.19 -2.53 33.96
N ALA A 246 24.35 -3.80 34.36
CA ALA A 246 24.84 -4.18 35.68
C ALA A 246 26.07 -3.32 36.01
N GLY A 247 26.31 -2.85 37.23
CA GLY A 247 25.97 -3.38 38.53
C GLY A 247 27.20 -3.13 39.41
N ASP A 248 26.94 -3.12 40.71
CA ASP A 248 27.84 -3.58 41.77
C ASP A 248 28.63 -2.55 42.61
N LYS A 249 28.40 -2.72 43.93
CA LYS A 249 29.20 -2.36 45.13
C LYS A 249 29.06 -0.93 45.68
N LYS A 250 28.42 -0.71 46.84
CA LYS A 250 28.63 -1.17 48.25
C LYS A 250 29.33 -0.07 49.05
N ASP A 251 28.67 0.31 50.15
CA ASP A 251 29.20 0.70 51.46
C ASP A 251 30.42 1.63 51.51
N PHE A 252 30.19 2.92 51.81
CA PHE A 252 30.62 3.67 53.00
C PHE A 252 30.39 5.17 52.82
#